data_AF-A0A3P7EFA4-F1
#
_entry.id   AF-A0A3P7EFA4-F1
#
_cell.length_a   1.000
_cell.length_b   1.000
_cell.length_c   1.000
_cell.angle_alpha   90.00
_cell.angle_beta   90.00
_cell.angle_gamma   90.00
#
_symmetry.space_group_name_H-M   'P 1'
#
loop_
_entity.id
_entity.type
_entity.pdbx_description
1 polymer ?
#
loop_
_entity_poly.entity_id
_entity_poly.type
_entity_poly.pdbx_seq_one_letter_code
_entity_poly.pdbx_strand_id
1 'polypeptide(L)'
;MENKLSHTVYEHIQNNPPKDRRILSIQSHVIHGYAGNKCSVFPMQLHGYEVDPINSVQFSNHSAYKLMRGQILDGIQLSDIYEGLKLNEINNYSHILTGYCRNLSFLQEVVNIVKDLKQRNPDILFYCDPVMGDDGNYYVPKELMPVYRDIVIPLADLITPNVFELSELSGLSINNERECLEAIDLMHKCGVKTVVVSSGLETSTTKFCYASVYRGIFFFHIIILLFIYRNFFE
;
A
#
# COMPACT_ATOMS: atom_id res chain seq x y z
N MET A 1 -26.92 25.35 16.31
CA MET A 1 -26.89 24.30 17.34
C MET A 1 -25.43 23.95 17.58
N GLU A 2 -24.77 24.60 18.53
CA GLU A 2 -23.47 24.09 19.00
C GLU A 2 -23.76 22.84 19.84
N ASN A 3 -23.72 21.67 19.20
CA ASN A 3 -23.70 20.42 19.93
C ASN A 3 -22.28 20.26 20.49
N LYS A 4 -21.99 20.95 21.60
CA LYS A 4 -20.77 20.73 22.37
C LYS A 4 -20.89 19.33 22.97
N LEU A 5 -20.50 18.32 22.19
CA LEU A 5 -20.03 17.07 22.74
C LEU A 5 -19.11 17.42 23.92
N SER A 6 -19.37 16.82 25.08
CA SER A 6 -18.58 17.12 26.28
C SER A 6 -17.09 16.89 25.98
N HIS A 7 -16.20 17.70 26.57
CA HIS A 7 -14.75 17.57 26.40
C HIS A 7 -14.27 16.12 26.56
N THR A 8 -14.83 15.41 27.56
CA THR A 8 -14.55 14.00 27.81
C THR A 8 -14.90 13.09 26.62
N VAL A 9 -16.03 13.32 25.96
CA VAL A 9 -16.40 12.54 24.77
C VAL A 9 -15.45 12.84 23.61
N TYR A 10 -15.04 14.10 23.44
CA TYR A 10 -14.06 14.48 22.42
C TYR A 10 -12.70 13.80 22.66
N GLU A 11 -12.21 13.83 23.90
CA GLU A 11 -10.98 13.11 24.28
C GLU A 11 -11.10 11.59 24.07
N HIS A 12 -12.25 10.98 24.35
CA HIS A 12 -12.45 9.55 24.11
C HIS A 12 -12.45 9.23 22.61
N ILE A 13 -13.10 10.05 21.78
CA ILE A 13 -13.08 9.90 20.32
C ILE A 13 -11.66 10.07 19.78
N GLN A 14 -10.89 11.02 20.31
CA GLN A 14 -9.50 11.24 19.88
C GLN A 14 -8.55 10.12 20.31
N ASN A 15 -8.75 9.53 21.49
CA ASN A 15 -7.88 8.48 22.05
C ASN A 15 -8.38 7.05 21.80
N ASN A 16 -9.51 6.89 21.10
CA ASN A 16 -10.06 5.60 20.70
C ASN A 16 -10.05 5.49 19.16
N PRO A 17 -9.33 4.51 18.58
CA PRO A 17 -8.53 3.50 19.26
C PRO A 17 -7.23 4.09 19.82
N PRO A 18 -6.47 3.30 20.60
CA PRO A 18 -5.13 3.66 21.02
C PRO A 18 -4.27 4.24 19.88
N LYS A 19 -3.39 5.17 20.22
CA LYS A 19 -2.57 5.92 19.23
C LYS A 19 -1.77 5.02 18.28
N ASP A 20 -1.43 3.80 18.69
CA ASP A 20 -0.71 2.78 17.93
C ASP A 20 -1.59 1.98 16.95
N ARG A 21 -2.88 2.28 16.85
CA ARG A 21 -3.86 1.50 16.07
C ARG A 21 -4.71 2.30 15.08
N ARG A 22 -4.20 3.44 14.62
CA ARG A 22 -4.86 4.23 13.56
C ARG A 22 -4.10 4.17 12.25
N ILE A 23 -4.78 3.82 11.17
CA ILE A 23 -4.22 3.63 9.83
C ILE A 23 -4.81 4.65 8.86
N LEU A 24 -3.95 5.38 8.15
CA LEU A 24 -4.35 6.14 6.96
C LEU A 24 -4.21 5.23 5.74
N SER A 25 -5.32 4.88 5.09
CA SER A 25 -5.34 3.94 3.96
C SER A 25 -5.64 4.66 2.66
N ILE A 26 -4.62 4.88 1.82
CA ILE A 26 -4.72 5.58 0.54
C ILE A 26 -4.66 4.55 -0.61
N GLN A 27 -5.82 4.06 -1.03
CA GLN A 27 -5.94 2.95 -1.99
C GLN A 27 -7.14 3.15 -2.92
N SER A 28 -7.32 2.25 -3.89
CA SER A 28 -8.51 2.23 -4.74
C SER A 28 -9.78 1.81 -3.98
N HIS A 29 -10.94 2.12 -4.54
CA HIS A 29 -12.22 1.57 -4.10
C HIS A 29 -13.07 1.16 -5.32
N VAL A 30 -13.78 0.03 -5.18
CA VAL A 30 -14.69 -0.49 -6.22
C VAL A 30 -16.08 -0.77 -5.64
N ILE A 31 -17.14 -0.43 -6.36
CA ILE A 31 -18.52 -0.69 -5.91
C ILE A 31 -18.87 -2.18 -6.03
N HIS A 32 -18.52 -2.83 -7.13
CA HIS A 32 -18.71 -4.26 -7.37
C HIS A 32 -17.37 -5.01 -7.35
N GLY A 33 -17.32 -6.16 -6.69
CA GLY A 33 -16.08 -6.89 -6.38
C GLY A 33 -15.39 -6.38 -5.11
N TYR A 34 -14.18 -6.87 -4.88
CA TYR A 34 -13.37 -6.58 -3.69
C TYR A 34 -11.93 -6.24 -4.11
N ALA A 35 -11.54 -4.97 -3.93
CA ALA A 35 -10.20 -4.47 -4.19
C ALA A 35 -9.96 -3.18 -3.37
N GLY A 36 -8.69 -2.92 -3.05
CA GLY A 36 -8.25 -1.74 -2.29
C GLY A 36 -8.99 -1.58 -0.96
N ASN A 37 -9.40 -0.35 -0.65
CA ASN A 37 -10.10 0.00 0.60
C ASN A 37 -11.35 -0.86 0.86
N LYS A 38 -12.02 -1.36 -0.18
CA LYS A 38 -13.21 -2.21 0.03
C LYS A 38 -12.87 -3.57 0.64
N CYS A 39 -11.68 -4.14 0.36
CA CYS A 39 -11.28 -5.42 0.91
C CYS A 39 -10.32 -5.30 2.10
N SER A 40 -9.65 -4.15 2.28
CA SER A 40 -8.65 -3.97 3.33
C SER A 40 -9.24 -3.38 4.63
N VAL A 41 -10.16 -2.42 4.54
CA VAL A 41 -10.66 -1.66 5.70
C VAL A 41 -11.31 -2.57 6.74
N PHE A 42 -12.30 -3.38 6.33
CA PHE A 42 -13.06 -4.18 7.28
C PHE A 42 -12.21 -5.25 7.99
N PRO A 43 -11.34 -6.03 7.30
CA PRO A 43 -10.41 -6.92 7.99
C PRO A 43 -9.50 -6.21 8.98
N MET A 44 -8.95 -5.03 8.65
CA MET A 44 -8.12 -4.27 9.59
C MET A 44 -8.94 -3.81 10.82
N GLN A 45 -10.18 -3.39 10.65
CA GLN A 45 -11.09 -3.03 11.75
C GLN A 45 -11.42 -4.23 12.65
N LEU A 46 -11.59 -5.43 12.08
CA LEU A 46 -11.77 -6.66 12.87
C LEU A 46 -10.54 -6.97 13.75
N HIS A 47 -9.35 -6.52 13.36
CA HIS A 47 -8.12 -6.66 14.16
C HIS A 47 -7.92 -5.50 15.15
N GLY A 48 -8.92 -4.63 15.32
CA GLY A 48 -8.91 -3.55 16.30
C GLY A 48 -8.14 -2.30 15.87
N TYR A 49 -7.95 -2.10 14.56
CA TYR A 49 -7.46 -0.84 14.00
C TYR A 49 -8.62 0.07 13.61
N GLU A 50 -8.47 1.38 13.82
CA GLU A 50 -9.30 2.36 13.13
C GLU A 50 -8.63 2.74 11.83
N VAL A 51 -9.41 2.78 10.76
CA VAL A 51 -8.90 2.98 9.41
C VAL A 51 -9.62 4.16 8.81
N ASP A 52 -8.86 5.17 8.42
CA ASP A 52 -9.36 6.33 7.67
C ASP A 52 -9.02 6.11 6.18
N PRO A 53 -9.99 5.66 5.35
CA PRO A 53 -9.73 5.40 3.94
C PRO A 53 -9.84 6.67 3.10
N ILE A 54 -8.80 6.96 2.31
CA ILE A 54 -8.86 7.89 1.18
C ILE A 54 -8.85 7.07 -0.12
N ASN A 55 -9.88 7.26 -0.94
CA ASN A 55 -10.03 6.51 -2.19
C ASN A 55 -9.30 7.22 -3.32
N SER A 56 -8.20 6.64 -3.83
CA SER A 56 -7.49 7.15 -5.02
C SER A 56 -8.36 7.12 -6.28
N VAL A 57 -9.26 6.15 -6.33
CA VAL A 57 -10.29 5.99 -7.34
C VAL A 57 -11.55 5.45 -6.69
N GLN A 58 -12.71 5.81 -7.24
CA GLN A 58 -13.99 5.19 -6.91
C GLN A 58 -14.61 4.68 -8.20
N PHE A 59 -14.42 3.38 -8.47
CA PHE A 59 -14.86 2.74 -9.71
C PHE A 59 -16.05 1.82 -9.51
N SER A 60 -16.80 1.59 -10.59
CA SER A 60 -17.93 0.64 -10.61
C SER A 60 -17.49 -0.80 -10.30
N ASN A 61 -16.32 -1.21 -10.76
CA ASN A 61 -15.76 -2.56 -10.69
C ASN A 61 -14.25 -2.53 -10.96
N HIS A 62 -13.55 -3.66 -10.77
CA HIS A 62 -12.13 -3.77 -11.13
C HIS A 62 -11.91 -3.98 -12.65
N SER A 63 -10.66 -3.93 -13.07
CA SER A 63 -10.23 -3.92 -14.48
C SER A 63 -10.45 -5.22 -15.27
N ALA A 64 -10.80 -6.33 -14.61
CA ALA A 64 -11.05 -7.60 -15.32
C ALA A 64 -12.41 -7.61 -16.04
N TYR A 65 -13.29 -6.66 -15.75
CA TYR A 65 -14.55 -6.48 -16.48
C TYR A 65 -14.32 -5.67 -17.76
N LYS A 66 -15.19 -5.85 -18.75
CA LYS A 66 -15.11 -5.20 -20.07
C LYS A 66 -15.19 -3.66 -20.03
N LEU A 67 -15.93 -3.11 -19.07
CA LEU A 67 -16.15 -1.68 -18.92
C LEU A 67 -15.94 -1.27 -17.47
N MET A 68 -15.31 -0.13 -17.25
CA MET A 68 -15.12 0.47 -15.94
C MET A 68 -15.41 1.97 -16.02
N ARG A 69 -16.16 2.48 -15.06
CA ARG A 69 -16.49 3.91 -14.93
C ARG A 69 -16.23 4.35 -13.50
N GLY A 70 -16.01 5.65 -13.31
CA GLY A 70 -15.98 6.25 -11.99
C GLY A 70 -15.00 7.41 -11.89
N GLN A 71 -14.68 7.77 -10.67
CA GLN A 71 -13.89 8.96 -10.33
C GLN A 71 -12.44 8.58 -10.08
N ILE A 72 -11.53 9.48 -10.48
CA ILE A 72 -10.10 9.39 -10.20
C ILE A 72 -9.75 10.65 -9.42
N LEU A 73 -9.17 10.50 -8.24
CA LEU A 73 -8.74 11.61 -7.41
C LEU A 73 -7.38 12.12 -7.91
N ASP A 74 -7.23 13.42 -8.09
CA ASP A 74 -5.94 14.04 -8.41
C ASP A 74 -5.21 14.52 -7.14
N GLY A 75 -4.00 15.07 -7.31
CA GLY A 75 -3.20 15.56 -6.19
C GLY A 75 -3.84 16.75 -5.45
N ILE A 76 -4.55 17.65 -6.15
CA ILE A 76 -5.19 18.82 -5.52
C ILE A 76 -6.31 18.35 -4.60
N GLN A 77 -7.14 17.42 -5.08
CA GLN A 77 -8.24 16.86 -4.30
C GLN A 77 -7.76 16.03 -3.11
N LEU A 78 -6.65 15.28 -3.25
CA LEU A 78 -6.02 14.59 -2.14
C LEU A 78 -5.49 15.58 -1.09
N SER A 79 -4.84 16.66 -1.54
CA SER A 79 -4.31 17.69 -0.66
C SER A 79 -5.41 18.38 0.15
N ASP A 80 -6.56 18.68 -0.48
CA ASP A 80 -7.72 19.30 0.19
C ASP A 80 -8.26 18.44 1.34
N ILE A 81 -8.40 17.13 1.11
CA ILE A 81 -8.83 16.18 2.15
C ILE A 81 -7.80 16.13 3.29
N TYR A 82 -6.51 16.01 2.96
CA TYR A 82 -5.45 15.90 3.97
C TYR A 82 -5.30 17.19 4.78
N GLU A 83 -5.45 18.35 4.14
CA GLU A 83 -5.47 19.65 4.82
C GLU A 83 -6.62 19.71 5.84
N GLY A 84 -7.81 19.23 5.47
CA GLY A 84 -8.92 19.08 6.40
C GLY A 84 -8.58 18.24 7.65
N LEU A 85 -7.83 17.14 7.48
CA LEU A 85 -7.36 16.31 8.60
C LEU A 85 -6.35 17.06 9.48
N LYS A 86 -5.43 17.81 8.87
CA LYS A 86 -4.43 18.63 9.59
C LYS A 86 -5.07 19.77 10.38
N LEU A 87 -5.97 20.52 9.77
CA LEU A 87 -6.65 21.67 10.40
C LEU A 87 -7.51 21.25 11.60
N ASN A 88 -8.02 20.02 11.59
CA ASN A 88 -8.74 19.44 12.73
C ASN A 88 -7.82 18.72 13.74
N GLU A 89 -6.51 18.68 13.50
CA GLU A 89 -5.50 17.99 14.32
C GLU A 89 -5.79 16.48 14.54
N ILE A 90 -6.52 15.85 13.61
CA ILE A 90 -6.93 14.44 13.67
C ILE A 90 -6.08 13.51 12.78
N ASN A 91 -4.99 14.03 12.19
CA ASN A 91 -4.06 13.26 11.35
C ASN A 91 -2.99 12.48 12.15
N ASN A 92 -3.34 11.96 13.33
CA ASN A 92 -2.41 11.20 14.17
C ASN A 92 -2.46 9.71 13.81
N TYR A 93 -1.54 9.29 12.95
CA TYR A 93 -1.50 7.92 12.43
C TYR A 93 -0.30 7.13 12.98
N SER A 94 -0.52 5.82 13.13
CA SER A 94 0.50 4.82 13.47
C SER A 94 1.01 4.08 12.24
N HIS A 95 0.16 3.96 11.22
CA HIS A 95 0.48 3.27 9.97
C HIS A 95 -0.06 4.08 8.79
N ILE A 96 0.67 4.02 7.67
CA ILE A 96 0.20 4.46 6.36
C ILE A 96 0.19 3.23 5.46
N LEU A 97 -0.92 3.02 4.75
CA LEU A 97 -1.04 1.95 3.77
C LEU A 97 -1.38 2.55 2.41
N THR A 98 -0.52 2.36 1.41
CA THR A 98 -0.77 2.78 0.03
C THR A 98 -0.94 1.60 -0.90
N GLY A 99 -1.70 1.81 -1.96
CA GLY A 99 -1.86 0.85 -3.05
C GLY A 99 -2.15 1.57 -4.37
N TYR A 100 -3.00 0.97 -5.19
CA TYR A 100 -3.28 1.43 -6.56
C TYR A 100 -3.48 2.96 -6.71
N CYS A 101 -2.69 3.57 -7.58
CA CYS A 101 -2.78 4.97 -8.01
C CYS A 101 -2.64 5.07 -9.53
N ARG A 102 -3.44 5.93 -10.20
CA ARG A 102 -3.36 6.16 -11.66
C ARG A 102 -2.75 7.48 -12.07
N ASN A 103 -2.56 8.40 -11.12
CA ASN A 103 -2.33 9.80 -11.42
C ASN A 103 -0.99 10.24 -10.79
N LEU A 104 -0.11 10.81 -11.62
CA LEU A 104 1.21 11.26 -11.17
C LEU A 104 1.14 12.33 -10.08
N SER A 105 0.25 13.33 -10.23
CA SER A 105 0.05 14.37 -9.20
C SER A 105 -0.47 13.79 -7.88
N PHE A 106 -1.32 12.76 -7.95
CA PHE A 106 -1.79 12.06 -6.75
C PHE A 106 -0.64 11.35 -6.05
N LEU A 107 0.19 10.59 -6.79
CA LEU A 107 1.34 9.89 -6.21
C LEU A 107 2.36 10.86 -5.59
N GLN A 108 2.59 12.01 -6.24
CA GLN A 108 3.44 13.07 -5.70
C GLN A 108 2.87 13.64 -4.40
N GLU A 109 1.55 13.80 -4.30
CA GLU A 109 0.93 14.28 -3.07
C GLU A 109 0.92 13.22 -1.96
N VAL A 110 0.77 11.93 -2.29
CA VAL A 110 0.99 10.84 -1.32
C VAL A 110 2.39 10.92 -0.72
N VAL A 111 3.41 11.18 -1.52
CA VAL A 111 4.78 11.39 -1.03
C VAL A 111 4.85 12.56 -0.04
N ASN A 112 4.18 13.68 -0.32
CA ASN A 112 4.16 14.84 0.58
C ASN A 112 3.49 14.48 1.92
N ILE A 113 2.35 13.78 1.87
CA ILE A 113 1.63 13.30 3.06
C ILE A 113 2.49 12.36 3.89
N VAL A 114 3.16 11.39 3.26
CA VAL A 114 4.05 10.44 3.97
C VAL A 114 5.19 11.18 4.67
N LYS A 115 5.81 12.16 4.00
CA LYS A 115 6.88 12.97 4.59
C LYS A 115 6.39 13.80 5.77
N ASP A 116 5.24 14.46 5.64
CA ASP A 116 4.63 15.25 6.72
C ASP A 116 4.31 14.37 7.94
N LEU A 117 3.69 13.20 7.73
CA LEU A 117 3.37 12.26 8.80
C LEU A 117 4.62 11.68 9.47
N LYS A 118 5.67 11.34 8.71
CA LYS A 118 6.96 10.88 9.27
C LYS A 118 7.68 11.98 10.04
N GLN A 119 7.54 13.24 9.64
CA GLN A 119 8.09 14.36 10.40
C GLN A 119 7.36 14.55 11.74
N ARG A 120 6.04 14.34 11.76
CA ARG A 120 5.21 14.40 12.97
C ARG A 120 5.43 13.21 13.90
N ASN A 121 5.56 12.02 13.34
CA ASN A 121 5.76 10.76 14.06
C ASN A 121 6.84 9.93 13.34
N PRO A 122 8.11 10.02 13.76
CA PRO A 122 9.21 9.24 13.15
C PRO A 122 9.03 7.72 13.23
N ASP A 123 8.22 7.22 14.17
CA ASP A 123 7.95 5.79 14.37
C ASP A 123 6.78 5.28 13.48
N ILE A 124 6.14 6.15 12.69
CA ILE A 124 5.06 5.74 11.79
C ILE A 124 5.57 4.77 10.72
N LEU A 125 4.87 3.64 10.59
CA LEU A 125 5.21 2.61 9.62
C LEU A 125 4.51 2.84 8.29
N PHE A 126 5.28 2.90 7.22
CA PHE A 126 4.74 3.05 5.87
C PHE A 126 4.77 1.71 5.10
N TYR A 127 3.58 1.19 4.81
CA TYR A 127 3.32 -0.01 4.02
C TYR A 127 2.94 0.40 2.60
N CYS A 128 3.76 0.04 1.62
CA CYS A 128 3.55 0.40 0.23
C CYS A 128 3.32 -0.83 -0.64
N ASP A 129 2.16 -0.90 -1.27
CA ASP A 129 1.92 -1.79 -2.42
C ASP A 129 2.22 -1.01 -3.72
N PRO A 130 3.37 -1.21 -4.38
CA PRO A 130 3.83 -0.39 -5.49
C PRO A 130 3.15 -0.80 -6.80
N VAL A 131 1.82 -0.70 -6.85
CA VAL A 131 1.01 -1.22 -7.96
C VAL A 131 1.36 -0.51 -9.26
N MET A 132 2.04 -1.23 -10.16
CA MET A 132 2.43 -0.73 -11.49
C MET A 132 1.89 -1.61 -12.61
N GLY A 133 1.84 -2.92 -12.41
CA GLY A 133 1.51 -3.88 -13.45
C GLY A 133 1.81 -5.31 -13.05
N ASP A 134 1.57 -6.23 -13.97
CA ASP A 134 1.90 -7.65 -13.81
C ASP A 134 2.14 -8.26 -15.19
N ASP A 135 2.75 -9.44 -15.24
CA ASP A 135 2.97 -10.23 -16.47
C ASP A 135 3.53 -9.40 -17.65
N GLY A 136 4.51 -8.53 -17.37
CA GLY A 136 5.16 -7.68 -18.39
C GLY A 136 4.36 -6.46 -18.84
N ASN A 137 3.17 -6.22 -18.27
CA ASN A 137 2.26 -5.16 -18.70
C ASN A 137 1.96 -4.17 -17.58
N TYR A 138 2.15 -2.89 -17.87
CA TYR A 138 1.75 -1.80 -16.98
C TYR A 138 0.23 -1.60 -16.97
N TYR A 139 -0.36 -1.50 -15.77
CA TYR A 139 -1.78 -1.14 -15.57
C TYR A 139 -1.98 0.36 -15.34
N VAL A 140 -0.89 1.05 -15.00
CA VAL A 140 -0.85 2.48 -14.69
C VAL A 140 0.16 3.17 -15.63
N PRO A 141 0.12 4.50 -15.75
CA PRO A 141 1.12 5.21 -16.54
C PRO A 141 2.56 4.90 -16.10
N LYS A 142 3.44 4.58 -17.06
CA LYS A 142 4.84 4.21 -16.78
C LYS A 142 5.65 5.32 -16.09
N GLU A 143 5.21 6.57 -16.21
CA GLU A 143 5.74 7.74 -15.52
C GLU A 143 5.65 7.67 -13.98
N LEU A 144 4.83 6.77 -13.41
CA LEU A 144 4.80 6.53 -11.97
C LEU A 144 6.02 5.76 -11.47
N MET A 145 6.64 4.91 -12.30
CA MET A 145 7.72 4.02 -11.88
C MET A 145 8.93 4.78 -11.30
N PRO A 146 9.45 5.84 -11.94
CA PRO A 146 10.56 6.60 -11.36
C PRO A 146 10.22 7.22 -10.00
N VAL A 147 8.98 7.66 -9.79
CA VAL A 147 8.54 8.21 -8.49
C VAL A 147 8.51 7.11 -7.44
N TYR A 148 8.00 5.92 -7.78
CA TYR A 148 8.07 4.78 -6.87
C TYR A 148 9.51 4.46 -6.50
N ARG A 149 10.37 4.18 -7.48
CA ARG A 149 11.76 3.77 -7.27
C ARG A 149 12.58 4.80 -6.50
N ASP A 150 12.54 6.06 -6.92
CA ASP A 150 13.48 7.07 -6.43
C ASP A 150 12.99 7.79 -5.17
N ILE A 151 11.68 7.73 -4.87
CA ILE A 151 11.08 8.53 -3.78
C ILE A 151 10.23 7.68 -2.83
N VAL A 152 9.29 6.88 -3.34
CA VAL A 152 8.35 6.13 -2.47
C VAL A 152 9.06 4.98 -1.76
N ILE A 153 9.82 4.17 -2.49
CA ILE A 153 10.51 3.00 -1.93
C ILE A 153 11.49 3.40 -0.82
N PRO A 154 12.33 4.45 -0.96
CA PRO A 154 13.16 4.93 0.14
C PRO A 154 12.41 5.41 1.40
N LEU A 155 11.13 5.75 1.28
CA LEU A 155 10.28 6.13 2.42
C LEU A 155 9.59 4.92 3.07
N ALA A 156 9.47 3.79 2.37
CA ALA A 156 8.68 2.65 2.82
C ALA A 156 9.42 1.82 3.88
N ASP A 157 8.69 1.39 4.91
CA ASP A 157 9.18 0.42 5.90
C ASP A 157 8.92 -1.01 5.44
N LEU A 158 7.82 -1.23 4.72
CA LEU A 158 7.43 -2.49 4.11
C LEU A 158 6.93 -2.28 2.68
N ILE A 159 7.34 -3.15 1.75
CA ILE A 159 6.81 -3.17 0.38
C ILE A 159 6.27 -4.55 -0.01
N THR A 160 5.22 -4.59 -0.85
CA THR A 160 4.56 -5.84 -1.30
C THR A 160 4.54 -6.08 -2.81
N PRO A 161 5.65 -5.88 -3.55
CA PRO A 161 5.64 -5.98 -5.01
C PRO A 161 5.33 -7.41 -5.48
N ASN A 162 4.79 -7.57 -6.68
CA ASN A 162 4.97 -8.81 -7.44
C ASN A 162 6.36 -8.85 -8.11
N VAL A 163 6.72 -9.96 -8.77
CA VAL A 163 8.04 -10.11 -9.44
C VAL A 163 8.24 -9.10 -10.57
N PHE A 164 7.20 -8.76 -11.32
CA PHE A 164 7.28 -7.76 -12.39
C PHE A 164 7.63 -6.38 -11.81
N GLU A 165 6.92 -5.97 -10.76
CA GLU A 165 7.15 -4.71 -10.06
C GLU A 165 8.53 -4.67 -9.40
N LEU A 166 8.94 -5.75 -8.74
CA LEU A 166 10.27 -5.86 -8.16
C LEU A 166 11.37 -5.78 -9.23
N SER A 167 11.14 -6.37 -10.41
CA SER A 167 12.06 -6.26 -11.55
C SER A 167 12.20 -4.81 -12.01
N GLU A 168 11.09 -4.08 -12.15
CA GLU A 168 11.12 -2.66 -12.53
C GLU A 168 11.79 -1.78 -11.47
N LEU A 169 11.53 -2.03 -10.18
CA LEU A 169 12.12 -1.27 -9.07
C LEU A 169 13.62 -1.54 -8.90
N SER A 170 14.05 -2.79 -9.06
CA SER A 170 15.45 -3.20 -8.89
C SER A 170 16.30 -3.00 -10.15
N GLY A 171 15.68 -2.95 -11.33
CA GLY A 171 16.36 -2.97 -12.63
C GLY A 171 16.95 -4.34 -12.99
N LEU A 172 16.63 -5.40 -12.23
CA LEU A 172 17.07 -6.78 -12.49
C LEU A 172 15.97 -7.57 -13.20
N SER A 173 16.36 -8.53 -14.04
CA SER A 173 15.45 -9.56 -14.53
C SER A 173 15.36 -10.69 -13.50
N ILE A 174 14.14 -11.12 -13.18
CA ILE A 174 13.89 -12.11 -12.13
C ILE A 174 13.14 -13.31 -12.73
N ASN A 175 13.81 -14.46 -12.80
CA ASN A 175 13.29 -15.71 -13.37
C ASN A 175 13.43 -16.91 -12.41
N ASN A 176 14.15 -16.73 -11.30
CA ASN A 176 14.35 -17.77 -10.29
C ASN A 176 14.49 -17.15 -8.90
N GLU A 177 14.44 -18.02 -7.88
CA GLU A 177 14.54 -17.62 -6.48
C GLU A 177 15.79 -16.78 -6.18
N ARG A 178 16.97 -17.19 -6.69
CA ARG A 178 18.22 -16.46 -6.44
C ARG A 178 18.15 -15.02 -6.94
N GLU A 179 17.65 -14.80 -8.15
CA GLU A 179 17.47 -13.44 -8.70
C GLU A 179 16.43 -12.63 -7.93
N CYS A 180 15.38 -13.28 -7.42
CA CYS A 180 14.38 -12.62 -6.56
C CYS A 180 15.02 -12.14 -5.25
N LEU A 181 15.83 -12.98 -4.60
CA LEU A 181 16.55 -12.61 -3.38
C LEU A 181 17.57 -11.49 -3.62
N GLU A 182 18.28 -11.51 -4.76
CA GLU A 182 19.20 -10.42 -5.15
C GLU A 182 18.46 -9.08 -5.34
N ALA A 183 17.27 -9.10 -5.93
CA ALA A 183 16.44 -7.90 -6.08
C ALA A 183 15.86 -7.41 -4.74
N ILE A 184 15.46 -8.33 -3.85
CA ILE A 184 15.06 -8.03 -2.46
C ILE A 184 16.20 -7.33 -1.70
N ASP A 185 17.44 -7.81 -1.85
CA ASP A 185 18.61 -7.20 -1.20
C ASP A 185 18.86 -5.76 -1.68
N LEU A 186 18.55 -5.43 -2.93
CA LEU A 186 18.61 -4.05 -3.42
C LEU A 186 17.55 -3.17 -2.73
N MET A 187 16.34 -3.69 -2.49
CA MET A 187 15.31 -2.95 -1.76
C MET A 187 15.71 -2.68 -0.31
N HIS A 188 16.35 -3.66 0.35
CA HIS A 188 16.93 -3.47 1.68
C HIS A 188 18.03 -2.40 1.71
N LYS A 189 18.87 -2.33 0.67
CA LYS A 189 19.88 -1.26 0.53
C LYS A 189 19.26 0.13 0.34
N CYS A 190 18.06 0.21 -0.24
CA CYS A 190 17.29 1.46 -0.34
C CYS A 190 16.66 1.90 0.99
N GLY A 191 16.74 1.07 2.05
CA GLY A 191 16.24 1.39 3.38
C GLY A 191 14.99 0.61 3.80
N VAL A 192 14.38 -0.17 2.89
CA VAL A 192 13.18 -0.94 3.20
C VAL A 192 13.52 -2.08 4.15
N LYS A 193 12.82 -2.18 5.29
CA LYS A 193 13.10 -3.21 6.30
C LYS A 193 12.44 -4.54 5.95
N THR A 194 11.25 -4.52 5.37
CA THR A 194 10.50 -5.74 5.03
C THR A 194 10.07 -5.73 3.58
N VAL A 195 10.34 -6.81 2.85
CA VAL A 195 9.92 -6.98 1.45
C VAL A 195 9.12 -8.26 1.37
N VAL A 196 7.91 -8.20 0.82
CA VAL A 196 7.06 -9.38 0.59
C VAL A 196 6.72 -9.46 -0.90
N VAL A 197 7.41 -10.34 -1.60
CA VAL A 197 7.16 -10.62 -3.02
C VAL A 197 5.98 -11.55 -3.13
N SER A 198 4.86 -11.05 -3.65
CA SER A 198 3.56 -11.72 -3.59
C SER A 198 3.37 -12.85 -4.59
N SER A 199 3.80 -12.65 -5.84
CA SER A 199 3.61 -13.58 -6.97
C SER A 199 4.63 -13.37 -8.09
N GLY A 200 4.65 -14.30 -9.05
CA GLY A 200 5.38 -14.18 -10.33
C GLY A 200 6.55 -15.14 -10.52
N LEU A 201 6.96 -15.85 -9.46
CA LEU A 201 7.69 -17.11 -9.59
C LEU A 201 6.69 -18.22 -9.28
N GLU A 202 6.27 -18.97 -10.30
CA GLU A 202 5.24 -19.99 -10.19
C GLU A 202 5.64 -21.23 -10.99
N THR A 203 5.19 -22.39 -10.52
CA THR A 203 5.19 -23.64 -11.30
C THR A 203 3.76 -24.00 -11.68
N SER A 204 3.57 -25.08 -12.45
CA SER A 204 2.23 -25.58 -12.78
C SER A 204 1.36 -25.95 -11.58
N THR A 205 1.94 -26.10 -10.38
CA THR A 205 1.23 -26.57 -9.17
C THR A 205 1.38 -25.67 -7.96
N THR A 206 2.34 -24.74 -7.97
CA THR A 206 2.77 -24.02 -6.76
C THR A 206 3.03 -22.55 -7.08
N LYS A 207 2.46 -21.64 -6.27
CA LYS A 207 2.83 -20.23 -6.22
C LYS A 207 3.79 -20.00 -5.07
N PHE A 208 4.80 -19.18 -5.31
CA PHE A 208 5.78 -18.82 -4.31
C PHE A 208 5.56 -17.37 -3.87
N CYS A 209 5.55 -17.16 -2.56
CA CYS A 209 5.67 -15.85 -1.94
C CYS A 209 6.97 -15.80 -1.15
N TYR A 210 7.76 -14.75 -1.34
CA TYR A 210 9.03 -14.56 -0.65
C TYR A 210 8.92 -13.37 0.29
N ALA A 211 9.11 -13.59 1.58
CA ALA A 211 9.22 -12.50 2.54
C ALA A 211 10.65 -12.41 3.06
N SER A 212 11.21 -11.21 3.12
CA SER A 212 12.49 -10.93 3.74
C SER A 212 12.37 -9.80 4.74
N VAL A 213 12.94 -10.00 5.92
CA VAL A 213 13.06 -8.98 6.96
C VAL A 213 14.54 -8.71 7.23
N TYR A 214 14.95 -7.47 7.05
CA TYR A 214 16.29 -7.00 7.37
C TYR A 214 16.35 -6.54 8.84
N ARG A 215 17.20 -7.22 9.63
CA ARG A 215 17.48 -6.88 11.04
C ARG A 215 18.95 -6.52 11.24
N GLY A 216 19.43 -5.55 10.46
CA GLY A 216 20.80 -5.01 10.57
C GLY A 216 21.87 -5.97 10.03
N ILE A 217 22.11 -7.08 10.71
CA ILE A 217 23.15 -8.05 10.32
C ILE A 217 22.54 -9.29 9.64
N PHE A 218 21.28 -9.62 9.95
CA PHE A 218 20.63 -10.84 9.50
C PHE A 218 19.45 -10.56 8.57
N PHE A 219 19.33 -11.42 7.55
CA PHE A 219 18.13 -11.58 6.74
C PHE A 219 17.35 -12.78 7.29
N PHE A 220 16.05 -12.62 7.45
CA PHE A 220 15.16 -13.76 7.64
C PHE A 220 14.29 -13.89 6.39
N HIS A 221 14.59 -14.89 5.57
CA HIS A 221 13.79 -15.24 4.42
C HIS A 221 12.75 -16.28 4.84
N ILE A 222 11.47 -15.97 4.60
CA ILE A 222 10.36 -16.91 4.72
C ILE A 222 9.81 -17.14 3.33
N ILE A 223 9.84 -18.39 2.88
CA ILE A 223 9.11 -18.81 1.68
C ILE A 223 7.74 -19.30 2.15
N ILE A 224 6.68 -18.57 1.78
CA ILE A 224 5.31 -19.01 2.00
C ILE A 224 4.87 -19.75 0.73
N LEU A 225 4.71 -21.06 0.84
CA LEU A 225 4.18 -21.92 -0.21
C LEU A 225 2.65 -21.83 -0.20
N LEU A 226 2.07 -21.29 -1.27
CA LEU A 226 0.63 -21.35 -1.51
C LEU A 226 0.35 -22.39 -2.60
N PHE A 227 -0.29 -23.49 -2.20
CA PHE A 227 -0.77 -24.50 -3.15
C PHE A 227 -1.94 -23.93 -3.95
N ILE A 228 -1.87 -24.02 -5.28
CA ILE A 228 -3.00 -23.70 -6.14
C ILE A 228 -3.97 -24.88 -6.05
N TYR A 229 -5.00 -24.77 -5.23
CA TYR A 229 -6.19 -25.59 -5.42
C TYR A 229 -6.92 -25.07 -6.66
N ARG A 230 -6.60 -25.66 -7.83
CA ARG A 230 -7.53 -25.61 -8.97
C ARG A 230 -8.78 -26.37 -8.53
N ASN A 231 -9.82 -25.65 -8.11
CA ASN A 231 -11.14 -26.24 -8.10
C ASN A 231 -11.45 -26.60 -9.55
N PHE A 232 -11.48 -27.90 -9.85
CA PHE A 232 -12.09 -28.45 -11.05
C PHE A 232 -13.57 -28.10 -11.00
N PHE A 233 -13.93 -26.92 -11.49
CA PHE A 233 -15.26 -26.70 -12.04
C PHE A 233 -15.11 -26.93 -13.55
N GLU A 234 -15.33 -28.20 -13.94
CA GLU A 234 -15.68 -28.57 -15.31
C GLU A 234 -17.00 -27.93 -15.73
#